data_AF-A0A8E0MD60-F1
#
_entry.id   AF-A0A8E0MD60-F1
#
_cell.length_a   1.000
_cell.length_b   1.000
_cell.length_c   1.000
_cell.angle_alpha   90.00
_cell.angle_beta   90.00
_cell.angle_gamma   90.00
#
_symmetry.space_group_name_H-M   'P 1'
#
loop_
_entity.id
_entity.type
_entity.pdbx_description
1 polymer ?
#
loop_
_entity_poly.entity_id
_entity_poly.type
_entity_poly.pdbx_seq_one_letter_code
_entity_poly.pdbx_strand_id
1 'polypeptide(L)'
;YIVANQIFCLNAFHSVGRDMLEEFLFQSATDMVKPVVLDIDPATPAQTVADICNFYGAAIVGQVLLWLAQSLKEPERNLIKRADLMLNGSIAFIVRKRSLGPQ
;
A
#
# COMPACT_ATOMS: atom_id res chain seq x y z
N TYR A 1 5.74 3.32 -11.74
CA TYR A 1 5.09 4.55 -12.24
C TYR A 1 5.76 5.82 -11.73
N ILE A 2 5.92 5.97 -10.40
CA ILE A 2 6.42 7.21 -9.76
C ILE A 2 7.78 7.65 -10.29
N VAL A 3 8.77 6.75 -10.35
CA VAL A 3 10.10 7.08 -10.89
C VAL A 3 10.04 7.54 -12.35
N ALA A 4 9.25 6.84 -13.17
CA ALA A 4 9.08 7.18 -14.59
C ALA A 4 8.37 8.53 -14.82
N ASN A 5 7.58 9.00 -13.85
CA ASN A 5 6.78 10.23 -13.93
C ASN A 5 7.13 11.22 -12.80
N GLN A 6 8.39 11.21 -12.35
CA GLN A 6 8.81 11.90 -11.12
C GLN A 6 8.44 13.39 -11.09
N ILE A 7 8.62 14.11 -12.21
CA ILE A 7 8.33 15.55 -12.30
C ILE A 7 6.84 15.79 -12.09
N PHE A 8 5.99 15.00 -12.75
CA PHE A 8 4.54 15.08 -12.61
C PHE A 8 4.12 14.76 -11.17
N CYS A 9 4.62 13.68 -10.58
CA CYS A 9 4.27 13.28 -9.22
C CYS A 9 4.67 14.34 -8.19
N LEU A 10 5.86 14.93 -8.31
CA LEU A 10 6.30 16.01 -7.41
C LEU A 10 5.47 17.28 -7.58
N ASN A 11 5.15 17.67 -8.81
CA ASN A 11 4.31 18.84 -9.06
C ASN A 11 2.89 18.63 -8.53
N ALA A 12 2.30 17.46 -8.75
CA ALA A 12 0.99 17.10 -8.21
C ALA A 12 1.01 17.16 -6.67
N PHE A 13 2.02 16.56 -6.04
CA PHE A 13 2.21 16.58 -4.58
C PHE A 13 2.34 17.99 -3.98
N HIS A 14 2.97 18.92 -4.70
CA HIS A 14 3.16 20.32 -4.26
C HIS A 14 2.03 21.27 -4.71
N SER A 15 0.94 20.75 -5.28
CA SER A 15 -0.15 21.56 -5.83
C SER A 15 -1.50 21.17 -5.22
N VAL A 16 -2.56 21.85 -5.67
CA VAL A 16 -3.95 21.45 -5.39
C VAL A 16 -4.31 20.07 -5.95
N GLY A 17 -3.49 19.50 -6.86
CA GLY A 17 -3.65 18.13 -7.37
C GLY A 17 -3.23 17.03 -6.40
N ARG A 18 -2.81 17.38 -5.18
CA ARG A 18 -2.35 16.43 -4.17
C ARG A 18 -3.42 15.42 -3.80
N ASP A 19 -4.66 15.84 -3.58
CA ASP A 19 -5.74 14.92 -3.19
C ASP A 19 -6.00 13.86 -4.27
N MET A 20 -5.97 14.29 -5.55
CA MET A 20 -6.11 13.38 -6.69
C MET A 20 -4.92 12.41 -6.81
N LEU A 21 -3.71 12.87 -6.48
CA LEU A 21 -2.54 11.99 -6.39
C LEU A 21 -2.69 10.97 -5.27
N GLU A 22 -3.13 11.39 -4.08
CA GLU A 22 -3.35 10.49 -2.93
C GLU A 22 -4.42 9.44 -3.23
N GLU A 23 -5.53 9.81 -3.87
CA GLU A 23 -6.59 8.89 -4.30
C GLU A 23 -6.07 7.87 -5.33
N PHE A 24 -5.33 8.34 -6.34
CA PHE A 24 -4.70 7.47 -7.33
C PHE A 24 -3.73 6.46 -6.69
N LEU A 25 -2.90 6.93 -5.75
CA LEU A 25 -1.96 6.09 -5.03
C LEU A 25 -2.69 5.07 -4.14
N PHE A 26 -3.79 5.47 -3.51
CA PHE A 26 -4.59 4.58 -2.66
C PHE A 26 -5.29 3.49 -3.46
N GLN A 27 -5.87 3.82 -4.62
CA GLN A 27 -6.43 2.83 -5.53
C GLN A 27 -5.34 1.85 -6.00
N SER A 28 -4.19 2.38 -6.43
CA SER A 28 -3.05 1.56 -6.86
C SER A 28 -2.56 0.63 -5.75
N ALA A 29 -2.47 1.12 -4.50
CA ALA A 29 -2.05 0.32 -3.37
C ALA A 29 -3.09 -0.76 -3.00
N THR A 30 -4.38 -0.45 -3.11
CA THR A 30 -5.47 -1.41 -2.91
C THR A 30 -5.40 -2.54 -3.94
N ASP A 31 -5.16 -2.21 -5.21
CA ASP A 31 -5.03 -3.17 -6.29
C ASP A 31 -3.78 -4.07 -6.14
N MET A 32 -2.76 -3.59 -5.42
CA MET A 32 -1.59 -4.40 -5.04
C MET A 32 -1.85 -5.32 -3.85
N VAL A 33 -2.58 -4.86 -2.82
CA VAL A 33 -2.79 -5.63 -1.58
C VAL A 33 -3.84 -6.71 -1.77
N LYS A 34 -4.93 -6.41 -2.48
CA LYS A 34 -6.08 -7.32 -2.61
C LYS A 34 -5.71 -8.71 -3.17
N PRO A 35 -4.93 -8.84 -4.26
CA PRO A 35 -4.54 -10.15 -4.79
C PRO A 35 -3.74 -10.96 -3.76
N VAL A 36 -2.83 -10.32 -3.02
CA VAL A 36 -2.02 -11.00 -2.00
C VAL A 36 -2.89 -11.65 -0.92
N VAL A 37 -3.96 -10.97 -0.48
CA VAL A 37 -4.90 -11.52 0.50
C VAL A 37 -5.62 -12.76 -0.05
N LEU A 38 -6.11 -12.65 -1.29
CA LEU A 38 -6.87 -13.72 -1.94
C LEU A 38 -5.99 -14.91 -2.35
N ASP A 39 -4.72 -14.67 -2.66
CA ASP A 39 -3.73 -15.72 -2.94
C ASP A 39 -3.39 -16.53 -1.67
N ILE A 40 -3.47 -15.92 -0.48
CA ILE A 40 -3.26 -16.60 0.80
C ILE A 40 -4.49 -17.45 1.17
N ASP A 41 -5.68 -16.86 1.08
CA ASP A 41 -6.95 -17.56 1.30
C ASP A 41 -8.07 -16.94 0.44
N PRO A 42 -8.48 -17.62 -0.65
CA PRO A 42 -9.55 -17.16 -1.52
C PRO A 42 -10.92 -17.06 -0.82
N ALA A 43 -11.11 -17.77 0.29
CA ALA A 43 -12.36 -17.76 1.07
C ALA A 43 -12.40 -16.61 2.09
N THR A 44 -11.38 -15.75 2.14
CA THR A 44 -11.34 -14.60 3.05
C THR A 44 -12.60 -13.73 2.89
N PRO A 45 -13.36 -13.45 3.97
CA PRO A 45 -14.57 -12.64 3.89
C PRO A 45 -14.31 -11.25 3.31
N ALA A 46 -15.21 -10.76 2.45
CA ALA A 46 -15.05 -9.49 1.75
C ALA A 46 -14.74 -8.30 2.68
N GLN A 47 -15.37 -8.22 3.85
CA GLN A 47 -15.08 -7.18 4.85
C GLN A 47 -13.64 -7.27 5.37
N THR A 48 -13.12 -8.48 5.58
CA THR A 48 -11.73 -8.66 6.04
C THR A 48 -10.75 -8.24 4.95
N VAL A 49 -11.03 -8.57 3.69
CA VAL A 49 -10.24 -8.09 2.54
C VAL A 49 -10.25 -6.55 2.51
N ALA A 50 -11.42 -5.93 2.68
CA ALA A 50 -11.56 -4.48 2.70
C ALA A 50 -10.78 -3.83 3.86
N ASP A 51 -10.85 -4.39 5.07
CA ASP A 51 -10.12 -3.89 6.24
C ASP A 51 -8.59 -3.96 6.02
N ILE A 52 -8.10 -5.08 5.47
CA ILE A 52 -6.69 -5.29 5.15
C ILE A 52 -6.23 -4.31 4.06
N CYS A 53 -7.00 -4.18 2.97
CA CYS A 53 -6.70 -3.23 1.90
C CYS A 53 -6.70 -1.78 2.38
N ASN A 54 -7.67 -1.39 3.21
CA ASN A 54 -7.74 -0.05 3.76
C ASN A 54 -6.51 0.28 4.61
N PHE A 55 -6.14 -0.62 5.53
CA PHE A 55 -5.00 -0.40 6.43
C PHE A 55 -3.66 -0.37 5.68
N TYR A 56 -3.40 -1.41 4.88
CA TYR A 56 -2.11 -1.51 4.18
C TYR A 56 -2.02 -0.60 2.96
N GLY A 57 -3.13 -0.33 2.29
CA GLY A 57 -3.21 0.70 1.26
C GLY A 57 -2.80 2.06 1.81
N ALA A 58 -3.39 2.48 2.93
CA ALA A 58 -3.02 3.73 3.60
C ALA A 58 -1.54 3.77 4.03
N ALA A 59 -1.02 2.66 4.57
CA ALA A 59 0.38 2.56 4.96
C ALA A 59 1.34 2.71 3.75
N ILE A 60 1.04 2.06 2.63
CA ILE A 60 1.81 2.15 1.38
C ILE A 60 1.78 3.58 0.84
N VAL A 61 0.60 4.20 0.75
CA VAL A 61 0.46 5.60 0.32
C VAL A 61 1.28 6.52 1.23
N GLY A 62 1.21 6.33 2.54
CA GLY A 62 2.00 7.12 3.50
C GLY A 62 3.51 7.02 3.25
N GLN A 63 4.04 5.82 2.97
CA GLN A 63 5.46 5.65 2.64
C GLN A 63 5.83 6.35 1.33
N VAL A 64 4.95 6.30 0.33
CA VAL A 64 5.16 7.00 -0.95
C VAL A 64 5.14 8.51 -0.76
N LEU A 65 4.20 9.05 0.01
CA LEU A 65 4.12 10.49 0.27
C LEU A 65 5.34 10.99 1.05
N LEU A 66 5.84 10.21 2.02
CA LEU A 66 7.10 10.52 2.71
C LEU A 66 8.28 10.56 1.74
N TRP A 67 8.31 9.65 0.76
CA TRP A 67 9.36 9.63 -0.25
C TRP A 67 9.28 10.82 -1.21
N LEU A 68 8.06 11.19 -1.64
CA LEU A 68 7.79 12.39 -2.42
C LEU A 68 8.18 13.67 -1.65
N ALA A 69 7.87 13.74 -0.36
CA ALA A 69 8.25 14.85 0.51
C ALA A 69 9.78 15.02 0.62
N GLN A 70 10.54 13.95 0.44
CA GLN A 70 12.00 13.97 0.38
C GLN A 70 12.54 14.16 -1.05
N SER A 71 11.70 14.53 -2.01
CA SER A 71 12.07 14.66 -3.43
C SER A 71 12.68 13.39 -4.02
N LEU A 72 12.18 12.22 -3.60
CA LEU A 72 12.65 10.89 -4.02
C LEU A 72 14.15 10.65 -3.80
N LYS A 73 14.77 11.35 -2.84
CA LYS A 73 16.22 11.24 -2.56
C LYS A 73 16.65 9.83 -2.18
N GLU A 74 15.79 9.12 -1.47
CA GLU A 74 16.05 7.73 -1.13
C GLU A 74 15.95 6.83 -2.36
N PRO A 75 16.81 5.82 -2.54
CA PRO A 75 16.61 4.81 -3.57
C PRO A 75 15.29 4.05 -3.39
N GLU A 76 14.50 3.93 -4.46
CA GLU A 76 13.20 3.21 -4.50
C GLU A 76 13.28 1.83 -3.83
N ARG A 77 14.35 1.07 -4.08
CA ARG A 77 14.58 -0.27 -3.51
C ARG A 77 14.50 -0.31 -1.99
N ASN A 78 14.87 0.78 -1.30
CA ASN A 78 14.86 0.81 0.15
C ASN A 78 13.43 0.99 0.69
N LEU A 79 12.61 1.79 0.01
CA LEU A 79 11.18 1.91 0.29
C LEU A 79 10.50 0.55 0.09
N ILE A 80 10.75 -0.10 -1.06
CA ILE A 80 10.22 -1.43 -1.37
C ILE A 80 10.65 -2.43 -0.29
N LYS A 81 11.93 -2.45 0.09
CA LYS A 81 12.46 -3.36 1.12
C LYS A 81 11.80 -3.13 2.49
N ARG A 82 11.58 -1.88 2.89
CA ARG A 82 10.85 -1.58 4.14
C ARG A 82 9.40 -2.04 4.08
N ALA A 83 8.73 -1.79 2.97
CA ALA A 83 7.35 -2.23 2.76
C ALA A 83 7.28 -3.77 2.83
N ASP A 84 8.16 -4.48 2.11
CA ASP A 84 8.24 -5.95 2.18
C ASP A 84 8.47 -6.43 3.61
N LEU A 85 9.45 -5.90 4.33
CA LEU A 85 9.74 -6.32 5.72
C LEU A 85 8.56 -6.13 6.70
N MET A 86 7.75 -5.08 6.52
CA MET A 86 6.63 -4.79 7.44
C MET A 86 5.34 -5.50 7.05
N LEU A 87 5.10 -5.67 5.75
CA LEU A 87 3.86 -6.19 5.20
C LEU A 87 3.90 -7.71 5.06
N ASN A 88 5.06 -8.24 4.65
CA ASN A 88 5.27 -9.66 4.44
C ASN A 88 5.21 -10.39 5.79
N GLY A 89 4.54 -11.54 5.83
CA GLY A 89 4.23 -12.27 7.06
C GLY A 89 3.09 -11.67 7.88
N SER A 90 2.95 -10.33 7.98
CA SER A 90 1.87 -9.67 8.74
C SER A 90 0.49 -9.91 8.12
N ILE A 91 0.38 -9.76 6.79
CA ILE A 91 -0.86 -10.05 6.05
C ILE A 91 -1.21 -11.55 6.20
N ALA A 92 -0.24 -12.43 5.98
CA ALA A 92 -0.43 -13.88 6.11
C ALA A 92 -0.85 -14.29 7.52
N PHE A 93 -0.29 -13.66 8.55
CA PHE A 93 -0.66 -13.88 9.93
C PHE A 93 -2.12 -13.48 10.20
N ILE A 94 -2.56 -12.30 9.74
CA ILE A 94 -3.94 -11.82 9.96
C ILE A 94 -4.95 -12.74 9.27
N VAL A 95 -4.68 -13.12 8.02
CA VAL A 95 -5.55 -14.02 7.25
C VAL A 95 -5.70 -15.37 7.98
N ARG A 96 -4.58 -15.99 8.37
CA ARG A 96 -4.58 -17.29 9.08
C ARG A 96 -5.16 -17.22 10.49
N LYS A 97 -4.96 -16.10 11.20
CA LYS A 97 -5.50 -15.89 12.54
C LYS A 97 -7.03 -15.81 12.53
N ARG A 98 -7.65 -15.34 11.44
CA ARG A 98 -9.13 -15.31 11.32
C ARG A 98 -9.75 -16.61 10.81
N SER A 99 -9.00 -17.44 10.06
CA SER A 99 -9.47 -18.80 9.72
C SER A 99 -9.55 -19.73 10.94
N LEU A 100 -8.84 -19.39 12.02
CA LEU A 100 -8.97 -19.98 13.34
C LEU A 100 -9.89 -19.06 14.17
N GLY A 101 -11.20 -19.28 14.13
CA GLY A 101 -12.17 -18.44 14.85
C GLY A 101 -11.85 -18.24 16.34
N PRO A 102 -12.43 -17.23 17.01
CA PRO A 102 -12.27 -17.08 18.46
C PRO A 102 -12.75 -18.35 19.16
N GLN A 103 -11.93 -18.89 20.08
CA GLN A 103 -12.37 -19.88 21.06
C GLN A 103 -13.38 -19.27 22.02
#